data_AF-A0A2S7NS60-F1
#
_entry.id   AF-A0A2S7NS60-F1
#
_cell.length_a   1.000
_cell.length_b   1.000
_cell.length_c   1.000
_cell.angle_alpha   90.00
_cell.angle_beta   90.00
_cell.angle_gamma   90.00
#
_symmetry.space_group_name_H-M   'P 1'
#
loop_
_entity.id
_entity.type
_entity.pdbx_description
1 polymer ?
#
loop_
_entity_poly.entity_id
_entity_poly.type
_entity_poly.pdbx_seq_one_letter_code
_entity_poly.pdbx_strand_id
1 'polypeptide(L)'
;MDCVQDEPLAQNYDYEQHLHDTVRLNRAMKTDDIEKKTADIQFVTRAVQHYQDNANSNVKHSLNMKYIRELFGSHPLNNDLFLRQSQKTYQRLQKHPGTRFPALSPEDKQATAKLHVLRGITFHEAVEAFAVAASNVYDLRQYTTLNMWGPYMNDGLATVDWEKIEAVMIVLTCNLGAYQTRGGGWIRTQWNNAAWDGRARPNTFRHISIRETESPPMKSTDWDPYNVTGTWLRIFDRPEHPHHDPDRDAPRRPLTQAAEAIRMIIVEIRAIETIEHEEIDGKDLPVVYFEGVSRSMHASWDPNANSLLKGTVRQTKEGEIRWTSYSVYGGEERWKSEGIQVGGTGLISEKPNYLPRLC
;
A
#
# COMPACT_ATOMS: atom_id res chain seq x y z
N MET A 1 15.07 21.34 20.87
CA MET A 1 14.07 20.59 20.07
C MET A 1 14.88 19.99 18.96
N ASP A 2 15.44 18.83 19.23
CA ASP A 2 16.62 18.37 18.48
C ASP A 2 16.10 17.50 17.35
N CYS A 3 16.11 18.04 16.13
CA CYS A 3 15.92 17.23 14.93
C CYS A 3 17.11 16.27 14.87
N VAL A 4 16.83 14.97 14.85
CA VAL A 4 17.85 13.93 14.73
C VAL A 4 18.20 13.81 13.25
N GLN A 5 19.50 13.67 12.93
CA GLN A 5 19.91 13.43 11.55
C GLN A 5 19.33 12.08 11.07
N ASP A 6 18.86 12.06 9.83
CA ASP A 6 18.42 10.84 9.16
C ASP A 6 19.67 10.11 8.67
N GLU A 7 20.12 9.09 9.41
CA GLU A 7 21.27 8.29 9.02
C GLU A 7 20.88 7.29 7.92
N PRO A 8 21.69 7.16 6.85
CA PRO A 8 21.41 6.22 5.78
C PRO A 8 21.50 4.78 6.28
N LEU A 9 20.62 3.91 5.75
CA LEU A 9 20.60 2.48 6.10
C LEU A 9 21.83 1.72 5.59
N ALA A 10 22.47 2.21 4.52
CA ALA A 10 23.61 1.56 3.89
C ALA A 10 24.95 1.98 4.54
N GLN A 11 25.77 0.99 4.90
CA GLN A 11 27.11 1.24 5.47
C GLN A 11 28.08 1.92 4.49
N ASN A 12 27.94 1.67 3.18
CA ASN A 12 28.74 2.27 2.11
C ASN A 12 27.92 3.28 1.32
N TYR A 13 27.40 4.30 2.00
CA TYR A 13 26.55 5.31 1.37
C TYR A 13 27.36 6.27 0.49
N ASP A 14 27.00 6.38 -0.79
CA ASP A 14 27.61 7.32 -1.73
C ASP A 14 27.03 8.73 -1.54
N TYR A 15 27.70 9.52 -0.71
CA TYR A 15 27.29 10.89 -0.42
C TYR A 15 27.44 11.84 -1.62
N GLU A 16 28.38 11.56 -2.54
CA GLU A 16 28.60 12.40 -3.73
C GLU A 16 27.44 12.22 -4.71
N GLN A 17 27.12 10.97 -5.05
CA GLN A 17 25.96 10.67 -5.90
C GLN A 17 24.67 11.16 -5.25
N HIS A 18 24.51 11.00 -3.93
CA HIS A 18 23.35 11.52 -3.23
C HIS A 18 23.22 13.05 -3.35
N LEU A 19 24.33 13.79 -3.26
CA LEU A 19 24.30 15.25 -3.45
C LEU A 19 23.89 15.62 -4.88
N HIS A 20 24.42 14.92 -5.89
CA HIS A 20 24.01 15.11 -7.29
C HIS A 20 22.51 14.87 -7.49
N ASP A 21 21.99 13.78 -6.93
CA ASP A 21 20.56 13.45 -6.99
C ASP A 21 19.71 14.48 -6.24
N THR A 22 20.16 14.96 -5.08
CA THR A 22 19.50 16.02 -4.30
C THR A 22 19.37 17.32 -5.12
N VAL A 23 20.43 17.70 -5.84
CA VAL A 23 20.44 18.91 -6.67
C VAL A 23 19.53 18.72 -7.89
N ARG A 24 19.57 17.56 -8.55
CA ARG A 24 18.68 17.24 -9.67
C ARG A 24 17.22 17.23 -9.23
N LEU A 25 16.90 16.62 -8.09
CA LEU A 25 15.56 16.58 -7.51
C LEU A 25 15.03 18.00 -7.25
N ASN A 26 15.83 18.87 -6.62
CA ASN A 26 15.46 20.27 -6.43
C ASN A 26 15.13 20.97 -7.75
N ARG A 27 15.95 20.78 -8.80
CA ARG A 27 15.71 21.39 -10.12
C ARG A 27 14.43 20.86 -10.76
N ALA A 28 14.23 19.54 -10.75
CA ALA A 28 13.04 18.89 -11.28
C ALA A 28 11.76 19.34 -10.55
N MET A 29 11.81 19.50 -9.22
CA MET A 29 10.65 19.90 -8.42
C MET A 29 10.31 21.39 -8.53
N LYS A 30 11.25 22.25 -8.94
CA LYS A 30 11.07 23.71 -9.02
C LYS A 30 10.96 24.29 -10.43
N THR A 31 11.23 23.50 -11.47
CA THR A 31 11.11 23.99 -12.86
C THR A 31 9.66 24.23 -13.25
N ASP A 32 9.42 25.30 -14.02
CA ASP A 32 8.12 25.60 -14.66
C ASP A 32 7.97 24.88 -16.02
N ASP A 33 9.05 24.30 -16.55
CA ASP A 33 9.07 23.56 -17.81
C ASP A 33 8.45 22.16 -17.61
N ILE A 34 7.23 21.99 -18.11
CA ILE A 34 6.42 20.80 -17.90
C ILE A 34 7.06 19.59 -18.58
N GLU A 35 7.61 19.76 -19.79
CA GLU A 35 8.25 18.71 -20.56
C GLU A 35 9.48 18.17 -19.83
N LYS A 36 10.33 19.06 -19.29
CA LYS A 36 11.47 18.65 -18.45
C LYS A 36 11.01 17.96 -17.18
N LYS A 37 9.97 18.49 -16.52
CA LYS A 37 9.43 17.90 -15.28
C LYS A 37 8.87 16.50 -15.54
N THR A 38 8.16 16.30 -16.66
CA THR A 38 7.66 15.00 -17.10
C THR A 38 8.79 14.01 -17.39
N ALA A 39 9.86 14.46 -18.04
CA ALA A 39 11.02 13.59 -18.33
C ALA A 39 11.73 13.08 -17.05
N ASP A 40 11.54 13.74 -15.91
CA ASP A 40 12.15 13.38 -14.63
C ASP A 40 11.25 12.49 -13.74
N ILE A 41 10.05 12.06 -14.18
CA ILE A 41 9.11 11.29 -13.34
C ILE A 41 9.77 10.06 -12.69
N GLN A 42 10.39 9.18 -13.48
CA GLN A 42 11.06 7.98 -12.95
C GLN A 42 12.17 8.32 -11.95
N PHE A 43 12.92 9.39 -12.22
CA PHE A 43 13.98 9.84 -11.33
C PHE A 43 13.40 10.38 -10.02
N VAL A 44 12.38 11.23 -10.08
CA VAL A 44 11.71 11.82 -8.91
C VAL A 44 11.11 10.72 -8.04
N THR A 45 10.40 9.75 -8.62
CA THR A 45 9.83 8.61 -7.87
C THR A 45 10.91 7.84 -7.11
N ARG A 46 12.03 7.47 -7.78
CA ARG A 46 13.14 6.76 -7.13
C ARG A 46 13.82 7.60 -6.05
N ALA A 47 14.09 8.88 -6.32
CA ALA A 47 14.75 9.77 -5.38
C ALA A 47 13.89 10.01 -4.12
N VAL A 48 12.58 10.22 -4.29
CA VAL A 48 11.66 10.40 -3.16
C VAL A 48 11.52 9.12 -2.35
N GLN A 49 11.41 7.95 -2.99
CA GLN A 49 11.42 6.66 -2.30
C GLN A 49 12.71 6.48 -1.49
N HIS A 50 13.86 6.81 -2.05
CA HIS A 50 15.14 6.74 -1.34
C HIS A 50 15.16 7.61 -0.08
N TYR A 51 14.66 8.84 -0.14
CA TYR A 51 14.51 9.67 1.06
C TYR A 51 13.54 9.07 2.08
N GLN A 52 12.43 8.48 1.61
CA GLN A 52 11.46 7.81 2.46
C GLN A 52 12.05 6.59 3.17
N ASP A 53 12.86 5.79 2.49
CA ASP A 53 13.49 4.59 3.06
C ASP A 53 14.54 4.94 4.13
N ASN A 54 15.23 6.07 3.97
CA ASN A 54 16.26 6.53 4.89
C ASN A 54 15.75 7.54 5.93
N ALA A 55 14.44 7.75 6.04
CA ALA A 55 13.86 8.73 6.96
C ALA A 55 13.64 8.18 8.38
N ASN A 56 13.76 9.04 9.40
CA ASN A 56 13.50 8.65 10.79
C ASN A 56 12.10 8.03 10.97
N SER A 57 12.04 6.99 11.80
CA SER A 57 10.79 6.35 12.22
C SER A 57 9.83 7.33 12.91
N ASN A 58 10.38 8.32 13.63
CA ASN A 58 9.63 9.48 14.12
C ASN A 58 9.55 10.56 13.05
N VAL A 59 8.45 10.55 12.29
CA VAL A 59 8.15 11.47 11.17
C VAL A 59 8.35 12.94 11.56
N LYS A 60 7.98 13.32 12.80
CA LYS A 60 8.07 14.70 13.27
C LYS A 60 9.52 15.20 13.37
N HIS A 61 10.47 14.29 13.52
CA HIS A 61 11.89 14.61 13.68
C HIS A 61 12.71 14.28 12.41
N SER A 62 12.12 13.61 11.42
CA SER A 62 12.81 13.30 10.16
C SER A 62 12.99 14.55 9.29
N LEU A 63 14.24 14.81 8.94
CA LEU A 63 14.63 15.88 8.01
C LEU A 63 14.27 15.52 6.56
N ASN A 64 14.39 14.25 6.17
CA ASN A 64 13.99 13.72 4.88
C ASN A 64 12.48 13.93 4.65
N MET A 65 11.64 13.60 5.62
CA MET A 65 10.19 13.83 5.49
C MET A 65 9.80 15.30 5.52
N LYS A 66 10.54 16.14 6.26
CA LYS A 66 10.36 17.59 6.18
C LYS A 66 10.73 18.10 4.78
N TYR A 67 11.87 17.68 4.26
CA TYR A 67 12.37 18.05 2.94
C TYR A 67 11.42 17.63 1.81
N ILE A 68 10.93 16.39 1.79
CA ILE A 68 9.95 15.94 0.79
C ILE A 68 8.66 16.77 0.84
N ARG A 69 8.14 17.08 2.04
CA ARG A 69 6.93 17.92 2.18
C ARG A 69 7.15 19.31 1.60
N GLU A 70 8.30 19.93 1.86
CA GLU A 70 8.66 21.23 1.31
C GLU A 70 8.83 21.19 -0.22
N LEU A 71 9.43 20.13 -0.76
CA LEU A 71 9.56 19.94 -2.21
C LEU A 71 8.20 19.81 -2.92
N PHE A 72 7.28 19.01 -2.39
CA PHE A 72 5.94 18.88 -3.00
C PHE A 72 5.08 20.13 -2.82
N GLY A 73 5.37 20.94 -1.80
CA GLY A 73 4.76 22.26 -1.60
C GLY A 73 5.40 23.39 -2.42
N SER A 74 6.56 23.18 -3.04
CA SER A 74 7.32 24.25 -3.69
C SER A 74 6.74 24.72 -5.03
N HIS A 75 5.88 23.92 -5.66
CA HIS A 75 5.31 24.24 -6.96
C HIS A 75 3.90 23.63 -7.11
N PRO A 76 2.90 24.38 -7.59
CA PRO A 76 1.50 23.95 -7.61
C PRO A 76 1.25 22.69 -8.44
N LEU A 77 1.99 22.52 -9.55
CA LEU A 77 1.82 21.36 -10.46
C LEU A 77 2.43 20.05 -9.92
N ASN A 78 3.21 20.07 -8.84
CA ASN A 78 3.94 18.87 -8.39
C ASN A 78 3.00 17.73 -7.99
N ASN A 79 1.92 18.04 -7.27
CA ASN A 79 0.97 17.01 -6.85
C ASN A 79 0.21 16.44 -8.05
N ASP A 80 -0.24 17.29 -8.97
CA ASP A 80 -1.00 16.82 -10.13
C ASP A 80 -0.13 15.97 -11.07
N LEU A 81 1.10 16.40 -11.39
CA LEU A 81 1.99 15.67 -12.30
C LEU A 81 2.58 14.41 -11.68
N PHE A 82 3.08 14.46 -10.45
CA PHE A 82 3.82 13.33 -9.89
C PHE A 82 2.94 12.34 -9.13
N LEU A 83 1.72 12.72 -8.73
CA LEU A 83 0.84 11.85 -7.92
C LEU A 83 -0.50 11.52 -8.60
N ARG A 84 -0.97 12.29 -9.60
CA ARG A 84 -2.35 12.18 -10.12
C ARG A 84 -2.42 11.95 -11.63
N GLN A 85 -1.53 11.11 -12.17
CA GLN A 85 -1.48 10.81 -13.61
C GLN A 85 -1.85 9.38 -13.97
N SER A 86 -2.29 8.56 -13.01
CA SER A 86 -2.75 7.20 -13.29
C SER A 86 -3.89 7.18 -14.31
N GLN A 87 -3.81 6.28 -15.28
CA GLN A 87 -4.83 6.04 -16.27
C GLN A 87 -6.07 5.38 -15.67
N LYS A 88 -5.90 4.44 -14.74
CA LYS A 88 -7.02 3.69 -14.14
C LYS A 88 -7.96 4.56 -13.31
N THR A 89 -7.44 5.63 -12.71
CA THR A 89 -8.19 6.51 -11.81
C THR A 89 -8.19 7.96 -12.28
N TYR A 90 -7.05 8.65 -12.27
CA TYR A 90 -7.04 10.10 -12.41
C TYR A 90 -7.31 10.60 -13.83
N GLN A 91 -6.85 9.92 -14.88
CA GLN A 91 -7.23 10.27 -16.25
C GLN A 91 -8.72 10.12 -16.51
N ARG A 92 -9.37 9.17 -15.84
CA ARG A 92 -10.83 8.96 -15.90
C ARG A 92 -11.61 9.95 -15.04
N LEU A 93 -10.97 10.52 -14.01
CA LEU A 93 -11.56 11.53 -13.11
C LEU A 93 -11.51 12.95 -13.69
N GLN A 94 -10.48 13.27 -14.49
CA GLN A 94 -10.30 14.59 -15.11
C GLN A 94 -11.49 14.93 -16.03
N LYS A 95 -12.47 15.67 -15.50
CA LYS A 95 -13.63 16.18 -16.25
C LYS A 95 -13.32 17.46 -17.04
N HIS A 96 -12.19 18.15 -16.77
CA HIS A 96 -11.82 19.41 -17.42
C HIS A 96 -10.32 19.53 -17.78
N PRO A 97 -9.99 20.06 -18.99
CA PRO A 97 -8.65 20.05 -19.60
C PRO A 97 -7.76 21.24 -19.18
N GLY A 98 -7.91 21.77 -17.97
CA GLY A 98 -7.26 23.04 -17.57
C GLY A 98 -5.73 22.96 -17.53
N THR A 99 -5.17 21.79 -17.28
CA THR A 99 -3.72 21.55 -17.31
C THR A 99 -3.47 20.22 -18.00
N ARG A 100 -3.28 20.27 -19.32
CA ARG A 100 -2.98 19.08 -20.11
C ARG A 100 -1.49 18.79 -19.96
N PHE A 101 -1.14 17.85 -19.09
CA PHE A 101 0.21 17.31 -19.05
C PHE A 101 0.51 16.54 -20.35
N PRO A 102 1.78 16.42 -20.74
CA PRO A 102 2.19 15.52 -21.81
C PRO A 102 1.66 14.11 -21.57
N ALA A 103 1.37 13.39 -22.65
CA ALA A 103 0.96 12.00 -22.55
C ALA A 103 2.10 11.17 -21.93
N LEU A 104 1.83 10.55 -20.79
CA LEU A 104 2.79 9.71 -20.09
C LEU A 104 2.87 8.31 -20.68
N SER A 105 4.08 7.74 -20.62
CA SER A 105 4.29 6.31 -20.86
C SER A 105 3.55 5.45 -19.82
N PRO A 106 3.25 4.17 -20.12
CA PRO A 106 2.73 3.23 -19.13
C PRO A 106 3.59 3.16 -17.85
N GLU A 107 4.90 3.17 -18.01
CA GLU A 107 5.87 3.07 -16.91
C GLU A 107 5.82 4.32 -16.03
N ASP A 108 5.68 5.51 -16.62
CA ASP A 108 5.52 6.76 -15.86
C ASP A 108 4.20 6.81 -15.10
N LYS A 109 3.12 6.28 -15.69
CA LYS A 109 1.83 6.17 -14.98
C LYS A 109 1.96 5.27 -13.76
N GLN A 110 2.63 4.13 -13.87
CA GLN A 110 2.93 3.25 -12.74
C GLN A 110 3.79 3.97 -11.69
N ALA A 111 4.82 4.71 -12.11
CA ALA A 111 5.68 5.47 -11.20
C ALA A 111 4.94 6.59 -10.44
N THR A 112 4.01 7.29 -11.09
CA THR A 112 3.17 8.31 -10.41
C THR A 112 2.19 7.67 -9.42
N ALA A 113 1.55 6.56 -9.80
CA ALA A 113 0.65 5.81 -8.92
C ALA A 113 1.40 5.25 -7.71
N LYS A 114 2.61 4.69 -7.91
CA LYS A 114 3.50 4.23 -6.84
C LYS A 114 3.79 5.36 -5.86
N LEU A 115 4.21 6.51 -6.37
CA LEU A 115 4.55 7.65 -5.53
C LEU A 115 3.35 8.18 -4.74
N HIS A 116 2.16 8.17 -5.32
CA HIS A 116 0.93 8.57 -4.65
C HIS A 116 0.53 7.61 -3.52
N VAL A 117 0.65 6.30 -3.76
CA VAL A 117 0.46 5.27 -2.73
C VAL A 117 1.43 5.47 -1.57
N LEU A 118 2.72 5.69 -1.85
CA LEU A 118 3.77 5.87 -0.85
C LEU A 118 3.68 7.20 -0.10
N ARG A 119 3.16 8.24 -0.76
CA ARG A 119 2.83 9.53 -0.14
C ARG A 119 1.71 9.36 0.89
N GLY A 120 0.82 8.41 0.66
CA GLY A 120 -0.40 8.19 1.42
C GLY A 120 -1.55 9.02 0.86
N ILE A 121 -2.64 8.36 0.53
CA ILE A 121 -3.83 8.97 -0.06
C ILE A 121 -4.63 9.65 1.05
N THR A 122 -4.96 10.92 0.89
CA THR A 122 -5.78 11.64 1.89
C THR A 122 -7.25 11.28 1.74
N PHE A 123 -8.02 11.45 2.80
CA PHE A 123 -9.47 11.25 2.74
C PHE A 123 -10.16 12.10 1.66
N HIS A 124 -9.73 13.34 1.48
CA HIS A 124 -10.33 14.23 0.49
C HIS A 124 -10.09 13.74 -0.94
N GLU A 125 -8.84 13.39 -1.27
CA GLU A 125 -8.48 12.78 -2.57
C GLU A 125 -9.24 11.46 -2.79
N ALA A 126 -9.38 10.65 -1.73
CA ALA A 126 -10.08 9.39 -1.80
C ALA A 126 -11.57 9.57 -2.12
N VAL A 127 -12.25 10.51 -1.45
CA VAL A 127 -13.66 10.84 -1.72
C VAL A 127 -13.85 11.33 -3.16
N GLU A 128 -12.95 12.17 -3.66
CA GLU A 128 -13.00 12.70 -5.03
C GLU A 128 -12.91 11.58 -6.07
N ALA A 129 -11.98 10.65 -5.88
CA ALA A 129 -11.65 9.59 -6.84
C ALA A 129 -12.44 8.28 -6.65
N PHE A 130 -13.18 8.16 -5.54
CA PHE A 130 -13.79 6.90 -5.09
C PHE A 130 -14.57 6.17 -6.17
N ALA A 131 -15.52 6.84 -6.83
CA ALA A 131 -16.40 6.19 -7.80
C ALA A 131 -15.64 5.57 -8.97
N VAL A 132 -14.56 6.23 -9.41
CA VAL A 132 -13.70 5.76 -10.50
C VAL A 132 -12.81 4.60 -10.01
N ALA A 133 -12.20 4.74 -8.83
CA ALA A 133 -11.37 3.71 -8.23
C ALA A 133 -12.17 2.43 -7.94
N ALA A 134 -13.34 2.54 -7.30
CA ALA A 134 -14.24 1.42 -7.01
C ALA A 134 -14.69 0.70 -8.30
N SER A 135 -14.96 1.45 -9.38
CA SER A 135 -15.28 0.82 -10.68
C SER A 135 -14.13 0.01 -11.26
N ASN A 136 -12.88 0.31 -10.89
CA ASN A 136 -11.71 -0.45 -11.29
C ASN A 136 -11.48 -1.65 -10.35
N VAL A 137 -11.54 -1.43 -9.04
CA VAL A 137 -11.32 -2.48 -8.02
C VAL A 137 -12.36 -3.58 -8.17
N TYR A 138 -13.64 -3.26 -8.31
CA TYR A 138 -14.71 -4.26 -8.37
C TYR A 138 -15.02 -4.80 -9.78
N ASP A 139 -14.20 -4.48 -10.78
CA ASP A 139 -14.30 -5.06 -12.12
C ASP A 139 -13.65 -6.46 -12.12
N LEU A 140 -14.48 -7.50 -11.98
CA LEU A 140 -14.03 -8.89 -11.86
C LEU A 140 -13.30 -9.38 -13.13
N ARG A 141 -13.52 -8.73 -14.28
CA ARG A 141 -12.84 -9.06 -15.55
C ARG A 141 -11.33 -8.78 -15.47
N GLN A 142 -10.91 -7.92 -14.54
CA GLN A 142 -9.51 -7.60 -14.31
C GLN A 142 -8.80 -8.62 -13.41
N TYR A 143 -9.46 -9.67 -12.92
CA TYR A 143 -8.85 -10.70 -12.07
C TYR A 143 -8.68 -11.98 -12.88
N THR A 144 -7.46 -12.21 -13.37
CA THR A 144 -7.11 -13.28 -14.30
C THR A 144 -6.14 -14.26 -13.65
N THR A 145 -5.90 -15.38 -14.32
CA THR A 145 -4.83 -16.30 -13.92
C THR A 145 -3.44 -15.65 -14.02
N LEU A 146 -3.20 -14.83 -15.05
CA LEU A 146 -1.88 -14.23 -15.28
C LEU A 146 -1.52 -13.17 -14.24
N ASN A 147 -2.49 -12.41 -13.73
CA ASN A 147 -2.26 -11.54 -12.58
C ASN A 147 -2.58 -12.20 -11.25
N MET A 148 -2.72 -13.53 -11.22
CA MET A 148 -2.92 -14.32 -10.00
C MET A 148 -4.06 -13.79 -9.12
N TRP A 149 -5.09 -13.17 -9.72
CA TRP A 149 -6.22 -12.56 -9.02
C TRP A 149 -5.82 -11.49 -7.99
N GLY A 150 -4.65 -10.87 -8.18
CA GLY A 150 -4.08 -9.85 -7.31
C GLY A 150 -3.81 -8.53 -8.04
N PRO A 151 -3.24 -7.55 -7.33
CA PRO A 151 -2.85 -6.26 -7.90
C PRO A 151 -1.52 -6.34 -8.65
N TYR A 152 -1.40 -7.32 -9.56
CA TYR A 152 -0.22 -7.53 -10.38
C TYR A 152 -0.53 -7.24 -11.85
N MET A 153 0.52 -6.98 -12.62
CA MET A 153 0.43 -6.89 -14.07
C MET A 153 0.00 -8.25 -14.64
N ASN A 154 -0.61 -8.22 -15.82
CA ASN A 154 -1.13 -9.41 -16.49
C ASN A 154 -0.04 -10.16 -17.26
N ASP A 155 1.13 -10.37 -16.63
CA ASP A 155 2.34 -10.92 -17.23
C ASP A 155 2.76 -12.30 -16.68
N GLY A 156 2.12 -12.77 -15.61
CA GLY A 156 2.47 -14.04 -14.95
C GLY A 156 3.70 -13.95 -14.04
N LEU A 157 4.27 -12.76 -13.83
CA LEU A 157 5.54 -12.56 -13.12
C LEU A 157 5.39 -11.88 -11.76
N ALA A 158 4.17 -11.55 -11.36
CA ALA A 158 3.88 -10.83 -10.12
C ALA A 158 4.47 -9.41 -10.08
N THR A 159 4.76 -8.81 -11.24
CA THR A 159 5.11 -7.39 -11.37
C THR A 159 3.98 -6.54 -10.79
N VAL A 160 4.31 -5.55 -9.98
CA VAL A 160 3.27 -4.81 -9.23
C VAL A 160 2.51 -3.86 -10.16
N ASP A 161 1.18 -3.90 -10.10
CA ASP A 161 0.31 -2.94 -10.76
C ASP A 161 -0.02 -1.80 -9.78
N TRP A 162 0.86 -0.82 -9.71
CA TRP A 162 0.74 0.34 -8.83
C TRP A 162 -0.50 1.17 -9.10
N GLU A 163 -1.01 1.21 -10.33
CA GLU A 163 -2.30 1.84 -10.62
C GLU A 163 -3.48 1.07 -10.00
N LYS A 164 -3.40 -0.27 -9.92
CA LYS A 164 -4.39 -1.07 -9.19
C LYS A 164 -4.25 -0.87 -7.68
N ILE A 165 -3.03 -0.84 -7.15
CA ILE A 165 -2.76 -0.54 -5.73
C ILE A 165 -3.31 0.84 -5.35
N GLU A 166 -3.09 1.86 -6.18
CA GLU A 166 -3.64 3.20 -5.97
C GLU A 166 -5.17 3.16 -5.87
N ALA A 167 -5.84 2.49 -6.81
CA ALA A 167 -7.30 2.36 -6.78
C ALA A 167 -7.79 1.64 -5.50
N VAL A 168 -7.10 0.56 -5.08
CA VAL A 168 -7.41 -0.14 -3.82
C VAL A 168 -7.23 0.78 -2.62
N MET A 169 -6.13 1.53 -2.55
CA MET A 169 -5.85 2.46 -1.46
C MET A 169 -6.87 3.61 -1.39
N ILE A 170 -7.38 4.08 -2.53
CA ILE A 170 -8.46 5.09 -2.60
C ILE A 170 -9.74 4.53 -1.98
N VAL A 171 -10.17 3.33 -2.40
CA VAL A 171 -11.39 2.68 -1.87
C VAL A 171 -11.28 2.48 -0.37
N LEU A 172 -10.18 1.86 0.10
CA LEU A 172 -9.94 1.63 1.52
C LEU A 172 -9.92 2.93 2.33
N THR A 173 -9.23 3.97 1.85
CA THR A 173 -9.14 5.26 2.55
C THR A 173 -10.51 5.93 2.66
N CYS A 174 -11.32 5.89 1.60
CA CYS A 174 -12.65 6.47 1.60
C CYS A 174 -13.57 5.73 2.59
N ASN A 175 -13.63 4.40 2.52
CA ASN A 175 -14.54 3.62 3.36
C ASN A 175 -14.13 3.61 4.83
N LEU A 176 -12.83 3.54 5.11
CA LEU A 176 -12.31 3.65 6.47
C LEU A 176 -12.56 5.04 7.06
N GLY A 177 -12.39 6.11 6.28
CA GLY A 177 -12.72 7.46 6.71
C GLY A 177 -14.21 7.63 7.02
N ALA A 178 -15.09 7.13 6.14
CA ALA A 178 -16.54 7.14 6.37
C ALA A 178 -16.94 6.34 7.62
N TYR A 179 -16.29 5.19 7.85
CA TYR A 179 -16.50 4.36 9.04
C TYR A 179 -16.12 5.10 10.32
N GLN A 180 -14.97 5.78 10.35
CA GLN A 180 -14.53 6.57 11.51
C GLN A 180 -15.50 7.68 11.88
N THR A 181 -16.03 8.40 10.88
CA THR A 181 -17.01 9.47 11.11
C THR A 181 -18.32 8.93 11.72
N ARG A 182 -18.72 7.70 11.38
CA ARG A 182 -19.97 7.08 11.86
C ARG A 182 -19.82 6.33 13.19
N GLY A 183 -18.66 5.73 13.47
CA GLY A 183 -18.47 4.71 14.52
C GLY A 183 -17.92 5.18 15.87
N GLY A 184 -17.93 6.48 16.18
CA GLY A 184 -17.51 6.97 17.51
C GLY A 184 -16.01 6.86 17.82
N GLY A 185 -15.15 6.66 16.80
CA GLY A 185 -13.70 6.79 16.93
C GLY A 185 -12.97 5.68 17.68
N TRP A 186 -13.60 4.52 17.91
CA TRP A 186 -12.97 3.38 18.59
C TRP A 186 -11.70 2.85 17.89
N ILE A 187 -11.59 3.03 16.57
CA ILE A 187 -10.37 2.82 15.79
C ILE A 187 -10.03 4.13 15.09
N ARG A 188 -9.10 4.89 15.66
CA ARG A 188 -8.45 6.03 15.00
C ARG A 188 -7.32 5.49 14.12
N THR A 189 -7.65 4.97 12.93
CA THR A 189 -6.58 4.66 11.97
C THR A 189 -5.94 5.96 11.56
N GLN A 190 -4.61 6.05 11.67
CA GLN A 190 -3.93 7.26 11.27
C GLN A 190 -4.14 7.53 9.77
N TRP A 191 -4.31 6.46 8.97
CA TRP A 191 -4.34 6.35 7.50
C TRP A 191 -4.90 7.54 6.69
N ASN A 192 -5.86 8.30 7.20
CA ASN A 192 -6.64 9.27 6.45
C ASN A 192 -6.33 10.77 6.73
N ASN A 193 -5.47 11.11 7.69
CA ASN A 193 -5.39 12.50 8.19
C ASN A 193 -4.40 13.43 7.47
N ALA A 194 -3.20 12.99 7.05
CA ALA A 194 -2.24 13.88 6.38
C ALA A 194 -1.28 13.16 5.41
N ALA A 195 -1.02 13.84 4.29
CA ALA A 195 -0.01 13.52 3.30
C ALA A 195 1.40 13.45 3.92
N TRP A 196 2.23 12.52 3.45
CA TRP A 196 3.63 12.41 3.88
C TRP A 196 3.81 12.16 5.39
N ASP A 197 2.78 11.68 6.08
CA ASP A 197 2.88 11.21 7.47
C ASP A 197 3.72 9.93 7.60
N GLY A 198 4.28 9.46 6.48
CA GLY A 198 5.37 8.52 6.47
C GLY A 198 4.97 7.13 6.94
N ARG A 199 3.78 6.68 6.53
CA ARG A 199 3.14 5.40 6.93
C ARG A 199 3.39 4.26 5.95
N ALA A 200 3.73 4.60 4.72
CA ALA A 200 4.18 3.69 3.68
C ALA A 200 5.71 3.67 3.66
N ARG A 201 6.33 3.54 4.84
CA ARG A 201 7.78 3.53 5.00
C ARG A 201 8.24 2.38 5.89
N PRO A 202 9.46 1.89 5.71
CA PRO A 202 10.11 1.00 6.65
C PRO A 202 10.06 1.59 8.07
N ASN A 203 9.78 0.75 9.07
CA ASN A 203 9.91 0.94 10.51
C ASN A 203 9.02 2.03 11.14
N THR A 204 7.91 2.39 10.48
CA THR A 204 7.08 3.54 10.89
C THR A 204 5.65 3.20 11.32
N PHE A 205 5.20 1.97 11.08
CA PHE A 205 3.87 1.56 11.49
C PHE A 205 3.75 1.52 13.01
N ARG A 206 2.77 2.25 13.55
CA ARG A 206 2.43 2.24 14.97
C ARG A 206 1.20 1.37 15.16
N HIS A 207 1.35 0.34 15.98
CA HIS A 207 0.28 -0.52 16.45
C HIS A 207 -1.00 0.24 16.82
N ILE A 208 -2.14 -0.31 16.43
CA ILE A 208 -3.46 0.10 16.90
C ILE A 208 -3.80 -0.78 18.09
N SER A 209 -3.86 -0.22 19.29
CA SER A 209 -4.32 -0.94 20.49
C SER A 209 -5.76 -1.38 20.32
N ILE A 210 -5.93 -2.65 19.96
CA ILE A 210 -7.18 -3.37 20.08
C ILE A 210 -7.16 -3.97 21.49
N ARG A 211 -8.15 -3.62 22.33
CA ARG A 211 -8.21 -4.06 23.73
C ARG A 211 -7.93 -5.57 23.85
N GLU A 212 -6.94 -5.89 24.69
CA GLU A 212 -6.56 -7.21 25.24
C GLU A 212 -7.08 -8.42 24.47
N THR A 213 -6.38 -8.77 23.40
CA THR A 213 -6.23 -10.18 23.04
C THR A 213 -4.85 -10.60 23.55
N GLU A 214 -4.80 -11.10 24.79
CA GLU A 214 -3.64 -11.82 25.31
C GLU A 214 -3.53 -13.16 24.58
N SER A 215 -3.10 -13.12 23.33
CA SER A 215 -2.71 -14.32 22.62
C SER A 215 -1.31 -14.69 23.07
N PRO A 216 -1.06 -15.96 23.48
CA PRO A 216 0.24 -16.38 23.97
C PRO A 216 1.31 -16.08 22.92
N PRO A 217 2.56 -15.76 23.32
CA PRO A 217 3.63 -15.48 22.38
C PRO A 217 3.83 -16.71 21.48
N MET A 218 3.29 -16.64 20.27
CA MET A 218 3.62 -17.61 19.24
C MET A 218 5.05 -17.29 18.82
N LYS A 219 6.02 -17.99 19.42
CA LYS A 219 7.41 -17.90 18.99
C LYS A 219 7.50 -18.44 17.57
N SER A 220 8.11 -17.67 16.67
CA SER A 220 8.52 -18.18 15.37
C SER A 220 9.38 -19.42 15.58
N THR A 221 9.14 -20.47 14.79
CA THR A 221 9.98 -21.66 14.79
C THR A 221 11.24 -21.46 13.94
N ASP A 222 11.24 -20.48 13.03
CA ASP A 222 12.28 -20.27 12.02
C ASP A 222 12.64 -18.79 11.80
N TRP A 223 13.65 -18.55 10.95
CA TRP A 223 14.10 -17.22 10.54
C TRP A 223 13.01 -16.51 9.73
N ASP A 224 12.45 -15.44 10.29
CA ASP A 224 11.35 -14.67 9.69
C ASP A 224 11.83 -13.25 9.34
N PRO A 225 12.47 -13.04 8.17
CA PRO A 225 12.98 -11.72 7.76
C PRO A 225 11.85 -10.73 7.47
N TYR A 226 10.62 -11.22 7.28
CA TYR A 226 9.42 -10.41 7.11
C TYR A 226 8.64 -10.21 8.41
N ASN A 227 9.13 -10.71 9.56
CA ASN A 227 8.47 -10.63 10.88
C ASN A 227 6.94 -10.75 10.78
N VAL A 228 6.45 -11.74 10.03
CA VAL A 228 5.01 -11.96 9.78
C VAL A 228 4.28 -12.38 11.05
N THR A 229 5.04 -12.92 12.02
CA THR A 229 4.51 -13.41 13.28
C THR A 229 3.94 -12.26 14.14
N GLY A 230 2.67 -12.38 14.50
CA GLY A 230 1.98 -11.41 15.35
C GLY A 230 0.48 -11.35 15.09
N THR A 231 -0.17 -10.43 15.79
CA THR A 231 -1.56 -10.06 15.52
C THR A 231 -1.58 -9.04 14.40
N TRP A 232 -2.63 -9.00 13.59
CA TRP A 232 -2.86 -8.12 12.46
C TRP A 232 -4.33 -7.69 12.43
N LEU A 233 -4.61 -6.47 12.00
CA LEU A 233 -5.93 -5.99 11.62
C LEU A 233 -6.04 -6.13 10.10
N ARG A 234 -7.03 -6.89 9.66
CA ARG A 234 -7.43 -7.01 8.26
C ARG A 234 -8.71 -6.21 8.06
N ILE A 235 -8.71 -5.40 7.01
CA ILE A 235 -9.89 -4.67 6.55
C ILE A 235 -10.42 -5.37 5.31
N PHE A 236 -11.65 -5.84 5.38
CA PHE A 236 -12.35 -6.45 4.25
C PHE A 236 -13.43 -5.50 3.75
N ASP A 237 -13.46 -5.31 2.44
CA ASP A 237 -14.41 -4.44 1.77
C ASP A 237 -15.12 -5.18 0.64
N ARG A 238 -16.42 -4.93 0.51
CA ARG A 238 -17.25 -5.56 -0.51
C ARG A 238 -18.45 -4.67 -0.84
N PRO A 239 -18.81 -4.55 -2.13
CA PRO A 239 -20.10 -3.96 -2.50
C PRO A 239 -21.25 -4.82 -1.93
N GLU A 240 -22.23 -4.19 -1.29
CA GLU A 240 -23.41 -4.90 -0.74
C GLU A 240 -24.27 -5.54 -1.83
N HIS A 241 -24.24 -4.98 -3.05
CA HIS A 241 -25.01 -5.48 -4.18
C HIS A 241 -24.10 -5.84 -5.36
N PRO A 242 -24.34 -6.99 -6.02
CA PRO A 242 -23.65 -7.32 -7.25
C PRO A 242 -24.02 -6.27 -8.31
N HIS A 243 -23.02 -5.58 -8.80
CA HIS A 243 -23.17 -4.68 -9.93
C HIS A 243 -23.08 -5.46 -11.23
N HIS A 244 -23.91 -5.10 -12.20
CA HIS A 244 -23.80 -5.67 -13.55
C HIS A 244 -22.56 -5.10 -14.25
N ASP A 245 -21.66 -5.97 -14.70
CA ASP A 245 -20.56 -5.56 -15.55
C ASP A 245 -21.11 -5.10 -16.92
N PRO A 246 -20.66 -3.96 -17.46
CA PRO A 246 -21.07 -3.53 -18.79
C PRO A 246 -20.42 -4.41 -19.88
N ASP A 247 -20.64 -4.05 -21.16
CA ASP A 247 -20.01 -4.69 -22.32
C ASP A 247 -18.55 -5.03 -22.10
N ARG A 248 -18.17 -6.23 -22.59
CA ARG A 248 -16.90 -6.91 -22.31
C ARG A 248 -15.66 -6.04 -22.53
N ASP A 249 -15.73 -5.11 -23.49
CA ASP A 249 -14.59 -4.32 -23.96
C ASP A 249 -14.57 -2.87 -23.44
N ALA A 250 -15.62 -2.45 -22.72
CA ALA A 250 -15.72 -1.08 -22.21
C ALA A 250 -15.24 -0.96 -20.74
N PRO A 251 -14.51 0.12 -20.38
CA PRO A 251 -14.24 0.43 -18.99
C PRO A 251 -15.53 0.54 -18.20
N ARG A 252 -15.54 -0.05 -16.99
CA ARG A 252 -16.71 0.02 -16.11
C ARG A 252 -17.05 1.46 -15.77
N ARG A 253 -18.34 1.81 -15.74
CA ARG A 253 -18.76 3.17 -15.34
C ARG A 253 -18.44 3.40 -13.86
N PRO A 254 -18.12 4.65 -13.46
CA PRO A 254 -17.91 4.98 -12.05
C PRO A 254 -19.08 4.50 -11.18
N LEU A 255 -18.77 3.82 -10.07
CA LEU A 255 -19.77 3.31 -9.14
C LEU A 255 -20.20 4.45 -8.21
N THR A 256 -21.41 4.97 -8.40
CA THR A 256 -21.98 5.97 -7.48
C THR A 256 -22.38 5.29 -6.18
N GLN A 257 -21.74 5.68 -5.06
CA GLN A 257 -21.98 5.24 -3.67
C GLN A 257 -22.85 3.99 -3.55
N ALA A 258 -22.26 2.84 -3.89
CA ALA A 258 -22.82 1.58 -3.44
C ALA A 258 -22.68 1.56 -1.91
N ALA A 259 -23.68 1.04 -1.21
CA ALA A 259 -23.46 0.66 0.17
C ALA A 259 -22.34 -0.40 0.18
N GLU A 260 -21.24 -0.10 0.86
CA GLU A 260 -20.09 -0.99 0.97
C GLU A 260 -20.02 -1.52 2.40
N ALA A 261 -19.89 -2.83 2.50
CA ALA A 261 -19.81 -3.53 3.76
C ALA A 261 -18.34 -3.63 4.19
N ILE A 262 -17.91 -2.67 5.01
CA ILE A 262 -16.61 -2.78 5.69
C ILE A 262 -16.70 -3.77 6.86
N ARG A 263 -15.70 -4.65 6.95
CA ARG A 263 -15.52 -5.60 8.05
C ARG A 263 -14.10 -5.51 8.56
N MET A 264 -13.97 -5.42 9.88
CA MET A 264 -12.68 -5.51 10.56
C MET A 264 -12.51 -6.90 11.17
N ILE A 265 -11.34 -7.46 10.93
CA ILE A 265 -11.00 -8.84 11.27
C ILE A 265 -9.64 -8.80 11.98
N ILE A 266 -9.58 -9.41 13.16
CA ILE A 266 -8.30 -9.64 13.84
C ILE A 266 -7.74 -10.95 13.31
N VAL A 267 -6.50 -10.91 12.86
CA VAL A 267 -5.77 -12.07 12.35
C VAL A 267 -4.57 -12.30 13.26
N GLU A 268 -4.32 -13.53 13.65
CA GLU A 268 -3.13 -13.93 14.41
C GLU A 268 -2.33 -14.88 13.54
N ILE A 269 -1.08 -14.54 13.25
CA ILE A 269 -0.22 -15.23 12.29
C ILE A 269 1.06 -15.68 12.98
N ARG A 270 1.57 -16.85 12.61
CA ARG A 270 2.88 -17.37 12.96
C ARG A 270 3.60 -17.89 11.72
N ALA A 271 4.87 -17.51 11.56
CA ALA A 271 5.79 -18.13 10.62
C ALA A 271 6.07 -19.59 11.02
N ILE A 272 5.95 -20.52 10.07
CA ILE A 272 6.07 -21.96 10.32
C ILE A 272 7.18 -22.64 9.52
N GLU A 273 7.61 -22.04 8.41
CA GLU A 273 8.63 -22.62 7.54
C GLU A 273 9.23 -21.51 6.67
N THR A 274 10.51 -21.63 6.36
CA THR A 274 11.23 -20.72 5.47
C THR A 274 12.01 -21.53 4.44
N ILE A 275 11.78 -21.24 3.17
CA ILE A 275 12.44 -21.93 2.04
C ILE A 275 13.15 -20.92 1.13
N GLU A 276 14.08 -21.40 0.31
CA GLU A 276 14.72 -20.56 -0.71
C GLU A 276 13.70 -20.02 -1.73
N HIS A 277 14.06 -18.89 -2.34
CA HIS A 277 13.25 -18.19 -3.34
C HIS A 277 12.98 -19.05 -4.58
N GLU A 278 11.81 -18.88 -5.20
CA GLU A 278 11.45 -19.54 -6.47
C GLU A 278 11.92 -18.71 -7.69
N GLU A 279 11.76 -19.24 -8.91
CA GLU A 279 12.20 -18.55 -10.15
C GLU A 279 11.51 -17.20 -10.40
N ILE A 280 10.28 -17.05 -9.91
CA ILE A 280 9.49 -15.82 -10.05
C ILE A 280 9.77 -14.81 -8.94
N ASP A 281 10.54 -15.17 -7.92
CA ASP A 281 10.77 -14.37 -6.73
C ASP A 281 12.03 -13.49 -6.85
N GLY A 282 12.11 -12.48 -5.99
CA GLY A 282 13.35 -11.75 -5.72
C GLY A 282 14.37 -12.63 -5.03
N LYS A 283 15.65 -12.39 -5.27
CA LYS A 283 16.74 -13.26 -4.78
C LYS A 283 17.31 -12.84 -3.43
N ASP A 284 16.87 -11.70 -2.89
CA ASP A 284 17.46 -11.15 -1.67
C ASP A 284 16.85 -11.76 -0.41
N LEU A 285 15.62 -12.27 -0.49
CA LEU A 285 14.86 -12.77 0.66
C LEU A 285 14.17 -14.12 0.36
N PRO A 286 14.03 -15.01 1.36
CA PRO A 286 13.41 -16.32 1.21
C PRO A 286 11.88 -16.24 1.09
N VAL A 287 11.22 -17.37 0.83
CA VAL A 287 9.76 -17.50 1.01
C VAL A 287 9.47 -17.94 2.44
N VAL A 288 8.61 -17.21 3.14
CA VAL A 288 8.13 -17.55 4.50
C VAL A 288 6.69 -18.04 4.43
N TYR A 289 6.45 -19.25 4.92
CA TYR A 289 5.11 -19.80 5.12
C TYR A 289 4.60 -19.43 6.50
N PHE A 290 3.30 -19.19 6.57
CA PHE A 290 2.64 -18.91 7.83
C PHE A 290 1.31 -19.63 7.97
N GLU A 291 0.91 -19.82 9.22
CA GLU A 291 -0.44 -20.23 9.59
C GLU A 291 -1.00 -19.27 10.64
N GLY A 292 -2.31 -19.35 10.88
CA GLY A 292 -2.96 -18.41 11.77
C GLY A 292 -4.45 -18.65 11.97
N VAL A 293 -5.07 -17.70 12.65
CA VAL A 293 -6.52 -17.64 12.84
C VAL A 293 -7.04 -16.26 12.50
N SER A 294 -8.24 -16.21 11.96
CA SER A 294 -8.96 -14.98 11.60
C SER A 294 -10.23 -14.92 12.42
N ARG A 295 -10.48 -13.80 13.10
CA ARG A 295 -11.64 -13.57 13.97
C ARG A 295 -12.32 -12.25 13.64
N SER A 296 -13.61 -12.30 13.29
CA SER A 296 -14.40 -11.08 13.02
C SER A 296 -14.62 -10.24 14.28
N MET A 297 -14.45 -8.93 14.18
CA MET A 297 -14.75 -7.99 15.27
C MET A 297 -16.25 -7.67 15.40
N HIS A 298 -17.05 -7.96 14.36
CA HIS A 298 -18.45 -7.49 14.28
C HIS A 298 -19.48 -8.60 14.39
N ALA A 299 -19.06 -9.86 14.21
CA ALA A 299 -19.96 -11.01 14.14
C ALA A 299 -19.29 -12.26 14.72
N SER A 300 -18.58 -12.13 15.84
CA SER A 300 -17.83 -13.23 16.47
C SER A 300 -18.70 -14.45 16.82
N TRP A 301 -20.01 -14.27 16.89
CA TRP A 301 -21.02 -15.32 17.12
C TRP A 301 -21.39 -16.12 15.86
N ASP A 302 -21.04 -15.66 14.65
CA ASP A 302 -21.33 -16.37 13.40
C ASP A 302 -20.25 -17.45 13.14
N PRO A 303 -20.62 -18.74 12.99
CA PRO A 303 -19.65 -19.81 12.71
C PRO A 303 -18.81 -19.59 11.43
N ASN A 304 -19.30 -18.78 10.48
CA ASN A 304 -18.56 -18.42 9.27
C ASN A 304 -17.68 -17.18 9.44
N ALA A 305 -17.71 -16.53 10.59
CA ALA A 305 -16.96 -15.30 10.85
C ALA A 305 -15.53 -15.54 11.36
N ASN A 306 -15.21 -16.79 11.73
CA ASN A 306 -13.88 -17.20 12.13
C ASN A 306 -13.33 -18.25 11.16
N SER A 307 -12.04 -18.19 10.85
CA SER A 307 -11.38 -19.19 10.00
C SER A 307 -9.96 -19.46 10.45
N LEU A 308 -9.44 -20.63 10.05
CA LEU A 308 -8.00 -20.83 10.01
C LEU A 308 -7.44 -20.02 8.84
N LEU A 309 -6.19 -19.59 8.97
CA LEU A 309 -5.46 -18.89 7.94
C LEU A 309 -4.18 -19.66 7.63
N LYS A 310 -3.81 -19.72 6.36
CA LYS A 310 -2.46 -20.12 5.94
C LYS A 310 -2.03 -19.28 4.75
N GLY A 311 -0.73 -19.19 4.50
CA GLY A 311 -0.25 -18.37 3.39
C GLY A 311 1.26 -18.31 3.29
N THR A 312 1.71 -17.42 2.41
CA THR A 312 3.13 -17.17 2.17
C THR A 312 3.40 -15.68 2.05
N VAL A 313 4.60 -15.28 2.48
CA VAL A 313 5.19 -13.97 2.22
C VAL A 313 6.50 -14.18 1.47
N ARG A 314 6.72 -13.40 0.41
CA ARG A 314 7.89 -13.51 -0.46
C ARG A 314 8.21 -12.18 -1.14
N GLN A 315 9.40 -12.05 -1.70
CA GLN A 315 9.83 -10.86 -2.44
C GLN A 315 9.50 -11.01 -3.93
N THR A 316 9.02 -9.96 -4.59
CA THR A 316 8.91 -9.90 -6.05
C THR A 316 10.30 -9.67 -6.68
N LYS A 317 10.45 -9.89 -7.99
CA LYS A 317 11.68 -9.55 -8.73
C LYS A 317 12.08 -8.07 -8.64
N GLU A 318 11.11 -7.20 -8.41
CA GLU A 318 11.29 -5.75 -8.30
C GLU A 318 11.58 -5.30 -6.85
N GLY A 319 11.49 -6.21 -5.88
CA GLY A 319 11.86 -5.99 -4.49
C GLY A 319 10.70 -5.72 -3.54
N GLU A 320 9.47 -5.57 -4.02
CA GLU A 320 8.27 -5.46 -3.19
C GLU A 320 7.94 -6.76 -2.45
N ILE A 321 7.21 -6.66 -1.33
CA ILE A 321 6.85 -7.83 -0.54
C ILE A 321 5.41 -8.25 -0.86
N ARG A 322 5.28 -9.46 -1.37
CA ARG A 322 4.03 -10.10 -1.77
C ARG A 322 3.48 -10.97 -0.65
N TRP A 323 2.19 -10.82 -0.41
CA TRP A 323 1.40 -11.62 0.54
C TRP A 323 0.35 -12.43 -0.21
N THR A 324 0.32 -13.73 0.07
CA THR A 324 -0.76 -14.63 -0.33
C THR A 324 -1.33 -15.28 0.91
N SER A 325 -2.66 -15.27 1.07
CA SER A 325 -3.32 -15.94 2.20
C SER A 325 -4.60 -16.64 1.80
N TYR A 326 -4.93 -17.71 2.53
CA TYR A 326 -6.10 -18.55 2.34
C TYR A 326 -6.87 -18.66 3.64
N SER A 327 -8.14 -18.28 3.62
CA SER A 327 -9.07 -18.56 4.71
C SER A 327 -9.64 -19.97 4.56
N VAL A 328 -9.40 -20.80 5.57
CA VAL A 328 -9.74 -22.21 5.60
C VAL A 328 -10.88 -22.46 6.58
N TYR A 329 -11.94 -23.12 6.09
CA TYR A 329 -13.17 -23.43 6.82
C TYR A 329 -13.46 -24.92 6.72
N GLY A 330 -13.55 -25.62 7.85
CA GLY A 330 -13.80 -27.07 7.84
C GLY A 330 -12.76 -27.88 7.07
N GLY A 331 -11.52 -27.39 6.97
CA GLY A 331 -10.44 -28.00 6.19
C GLY A 331 -10.38 -27.56 4.72
N GLU A 332 -11.36 -26.80 4.23
CA GLU A 332 -11.42 -26.35 2.83
C GLU A 332 -11.03 -24.88 2.68
N GLU A 333 -10.22 -24.58 1.66
CA GLU A 333 -9.89 -23.21 1.26
C GLU A 333 -11.11 -22.56 0.61
N ARG A 334 -11.57 -21.43 1.16
CA ARG A 334 -12.74 -20.71 0.63
C ARG A 334 -12.42 -19.35 0.04
N TRP A 335 -11.48 -18.63 0.64
CA TRP A 335 -11.10 -17.29 0.21
C TRP A 335 -9.61 -17.21 0.05
N LYS A 336 -9.17 -16.72 -1.11
CA LYS A 336 -7.79 -16.37 -1.38
C LYS A 336 -7.65 -14.86 -1.38
N SER A 337 -6.59 -14.34 -0.79
CA SER A 337 -6.22 -12.92 -0.84
C SER A 337 -4.78 -12.77 -1.32
N GLU A 338 -4.57 -11.81 -2.20
CA GLU A 338 -3.28 -11.45 -2.79
C GLU A 338 -3.05 -9.96 -2.57
N GLY A 339 -1.84 -9.59 -2.17
CA GLY A 339 -1.53 -8.20 -1.86
C GLY A 339 -0.04 -7.89 -1.87
N ILE A 340 0.26 -6.59 -1.94
CA ILE A 340 1.61 -6.05 -1.82
C ILE A 340 1.70 -5.23 -0.54
N GLN A 341 2.79 -5.42 0.19
CA GLN A 341 3.14 -4.62 1.34
C GLN A 341 3.60 -3.23 0.91
N VAL A 342 2.84 -2.22 1.29
CA VAL A 342 3.18 -0.82 1.03
C VAL A 342 4.18 -0.33 2.08
N GLY A 343 5.34 0.17 1.64
CA GLY A 343 6.39 0.71 2.50
C GLY A 343 7.56 -0.21 2.84
N GLY A 344 7.80 -1.24 2.01
CA GLY A 344 9.03 -2.04 2.06
C GLY A 344 9.18 -2.93 3.30
N THR A 345 10.37 -3.53 3.46
CA THR A 345 10.68 -4.60 4.43
C THR A 345 10.80 -4.15 5.89
N GLY A 346 10.61 -2.86 6.20
CA GLY A 346 10.72 -2.38 7.58
C GLY A 346 9.43 -2.39 8.40
N LEU A 347 8.31 -3.00 7.99
CA LEU A 347 7.12 -3.05 8.87
C LEU A 347 7.32 -3.81 10.22
N ILE A 348 8.56 -4.12 10.58
CA ILE A 348 9.00 -5.46 10.94
C ILE A 348 10.31 -5.43 11.77
N SER A 349 10.96 -4.29 11.96
CA SER A 349 12.12 -4.18 12.85
C SER A 349 11.88 -3.14 13.93
N GLU A 350 11.33 -3.57 15.07
CA GLU A 350 11.87 -3.29 16.42
C GLU A 350 10.96 -3.87 17.53
N LYS A 351 11.54 -4.79 18.31
CA LYS A 351 11.12 -5.36 19.62
C LYS A 351 10.02 -6.45 19.64
N PRO A 352 10.25 -7.56 20.39
CA PRO A 352 9.35 -8.70 20.50
C PRO A 352 8.24 -8.47 21.54
N ASN A 353 7.40 -7.44 21.38
CA ASN A 353 6.30 -7.18 22.30
C ASN A 353 4.95 -7.06 21.56
N TYR A 354 4.17 -8.15 21.63
CA TYR A 354 2.71 -8.28 21.81
C TYR A 354 1.77 -7.20 21.23
N LEU A 355 1.83 -6.86 19.94
CA LEU A 355 0.98 -5.79 19.40
C LEU A 355 0.49 -6.02 17.94
N PRO A 356 -0.82 -5.89 17.64
CA PRO A 356 -1.40 -5.89 16.29
C PRO A 356 -0.75 -5.01 15.19
N ARG A 357 -0.58 -5.58 13.99
CA ARG A 357 -0.10 -4.93 12.77
C ARG A 357 -1.25 -4.73 11.78
N LEU A 358 -1.06 -4.18 10.58
CA LEU A 358 -2.15 -4.02 9.60
C LEU A 358 -1.75 -4.65 8.26
N CYS A 359 -2.60 -5.52 7.74
CA CYS A 359 -2.39 -6.27 6.50
C CYS A 359 -3.55 -6.05 5.54
#